data_AF-A0AAE8X3J7-F1
#
_entry.id   AF-A0AAE8X3J7-F1
#
_cell.length_a   1.000
_cell.length_b   1.000
_cell.length_c   1.000
_cell.angle_alpha   90.00
_cell.angle_beta   90.00
_cell.angle_gamma   90.00
#
_symmetry.space_group_name_H-M   'P 1'
#
loop_
_entity.id
_entity.type
_entity.pdbx_description
1 polymer ?
#
loop_
_entity_poly.entity_id
_entity_poly.type
_entity_poly.pdbx_seq_one_letter_code
_entity_poly.pdbx_strand_id
1 'polypeptide(L)'
;MQQSPFNLHQPGLVLLIGLAGSTLPGICQAGSGVDVNLTANIVNNTCRLSVENGGEITLPTVTRDWFYNSDKSDRLSPTDDEAGTPFTIHVDDCYASSTEGATINKLKFSFAPQNGFWSNHNQVFKNDATAGAAENVGIVIFSDAFKTNVLNSDGTSNVIYDVSGSSENYIKDYGFYARYQNVGTITSGAVMSNVLVNVSYE
;
A
#
# COMPACT_ATOMS: atom_id res chain seq x y z
N MET A 1 -58.53 62.32 52.43
CA MET A 1 -57.79 62.50 53.70
C MET A 1 -56.37 62.00 53.43
N GLN A 2 -55.49 62.89 53.00
CA GLN A 2 -54.68 63.80 53.81
C GLN A 2 -53.48 63.09 54.47
N GLN A 3 -52.32 63.49 53.96
CA GLN A 3 -51.00 63.62 54.61
C GLN A 3 -50.25 62.37 55.06
N SER A 4 -49.17 62.15 54.32
CA SER A 4 -47.79 61.80 54.70
C SER A 4 -47.43 62.02 56.19
N PRO A 5 -46.31 61.46 56.72
CA PRO A 5 -45.03 62.11 56.36
C PRO A 5 -43.67 61.37 56.56
N PHE A 6 -42.63 62.11 56.15
CA PHE A 6 -41.21 62.18 56.56
C PHE A 6 -40.33 60.91 56.44
N ASN A 7 -39.39 60.85 55.48
CA ASN A 7 -38.01 61.39 55.47
C ASN A 7 -37.04 60.68 56.45
N LEU A 8 -35.94 60.09 55.95
CA LEU A 8 -34.55 60.59 56.12
C LEU A 8 -33.47 59.62 55.58
N HIS A 9 -32.58 60.13 54.69
CA HIS A 9 -31.12 59.92 54.57
C HIS A 9 -30.54 58.51 54.24
N GLN A 10 -29.46 58.30 53.49
CA GLN A 10 -28.60 59.02 52.52
C GLN A 10 -27.62 57.93 51.94
N PRO A 11 -26.53 58.23 51.22
CA PRO A 11 -26.35 57.90 49.81
C PRO A 11 -25.34 56.76 49.52
N GLY A 12 -25.35 56.23 48.31
CA GLY A 12 -24.39 55.21 47.85
C GLY A 12 -24.33 55.11 46.33
N LEU A 13 -23.73 56.15 45.74
CA LEU A 13 -23.26 56.34 44.37
C LEU A 13 -23.02 55.06 43.52
N VAL A 14 -23.68 54.91 42.37
CA VAL A 14 -23.04 54.37 41.16
C VAL A 14 -23.61 55.08 39.92
N LEU A 15 -22.73 55.81 39.24
CA LEU A 15 -22.96 56.58 38.03
C LEU A 15 -22.87 55.62 36.82
N LEU A 16 -23.96 55.44 36.06
CA LEU A 16 -23.94 54.75 34.76
C LEU A 16 -23.71 55.80 33.66
N ILE A 17 -22.52 55.81 33.08
CA ILE A 17 -22.16 56.64 31.92
C ILE A 17 -22.68 55.95 30.66
N GLY A 18 -23.59 56.66 29.97
CA GLY A 18 -24.13 56.31 28.67
C GLY A 18 -23.17 56.60 27.51
N LEU A 19 -23.46 55.94 26.39
CA LEU A 19 -22.74 55.95 25.12
C LEU A 19 -22.71 57.31 24.40
N ALA A 20 -21.56 57.64 23.81
CA ALA A 20 -21.34 58.30 22.51
C ALA A 20 -19.81 58.33 22.30
N GLY A 21 -19.17 58.10 21.16
CA GLY A 21 -19.54 58.06 19.76
C GLY A 21 -18.31 58.55 18.96
N SER A 22 -17.72 57.66 18.15
CA SER A 22 -16.84 57.90 16.97
C SER A 22 -15.56 58.77 17.06
N THR A 23 -14.39 58.15 16.80
CA THR A 23 -13.34 58.56 15.83
C THR A 23 -12.38 57.39 15.52
N LEU A 24 -11.86 57.34 14.28
CA LEU A 24 -11.09 56.26 13.61
C LEU A 24 -9.60 56.12 14.11
N PRO A 25 -8.70 55.38 13.41
CA PRO A 25 -8.36 53.96 13.55
C PRO A 25 -6.92 53.77 14.10
N GLY A 26 -6.73 52.95 15.14
CA GLY A 26 -5.43 52.73 15.80
C GLY A 26 -4.80 51.38 15.46
N ILE A 27 -4.23 51.28 14.26
CA ILE A 27 -3.07 50.45 13.83
C ILE A 27 -2.74 49.20 14.67
N CYS A 28 -3.26 48.03 14.30
CA CYS A 28 -2.59 46.76 14.58
C CYS A 28 -1.52 46.54 13.51
N GLN A 29 -0.24 46.75 13.85
CA GLN A 29 0.85 46.32 12.99
C GLN A 29 1.18 44.85 13.28
N ALA A 30 0.78 43.96 12.37
CA ALA A 30 1.43 42.66 12.23
C ALA A 30 2.74 42.91 11.46
N GLY A 31 3.81 43.20 12.20
CA GLY A 31 5.15 43.35 11.66
C GLY A 31 5.76 41.99 11.31
N SER A 32 6.40 41.93 10.15
CA SER A 32 6.98 40.77 9.47
C SER A 32 5.96 39.79 8.89
N GLY A 33 5.60 40.04 7.62
CA GLY A 33 5.17 38.96 6.74
C GLY A 33 6.30 37.92 6.73
N VAL A 34 6.00 36.72 7.20
CA VAL A 34 6.90 35.58 7.05
C VAL A 34 6.70 35.08 5.63
N ASP A 35 7.69 35.31 4.76
CA ASP A 35 7.72 34.64 3.46
C ASP A 35 8.03 33.17 3.69
N VAL A 36 6.98 32.35 3.77
CA VAL A 36 7.12 30.90 3.82
C VAL A 36 7.22 30.39 2.39
N ASN A 37 8.44 30.14 1.91
CA ASN A 37 8.67 29.44 0.66
C ASN A 37 8.45 27.93 0.87
N LEU A 38 7.20 27.48 0.75
CA LEU A 38 6.90 26.05 0.59
C LEU A 38 7.17 25.66 -0.85
N THR A 39 8.31 25.02 -1.09
CA THR A 39 8.54 24.29 -2.35
C THR A 39 8.06 22.85 -2.14
N ALA A 40 6.85 22.56 -2.59
CA ALA A 40 6.32 21.19 -2.64
C ALA A 40 6.45 20.66 -4.08
N ASN A 41 7.18 19.57 -4.26
CA ASN A 41 7.18 18.84 -5.51
C ASN A 41 5.95 17.92 -5.54
N ILE A 42 4.95 18.27 -6.33
CA ILE A 42 3.80 17.39 -6.59
C ILE A 42 4.24 16.39 -7.65
N VAL A 43 4.44 15.13 -7.24
CA VAL A 43 4.60 14.02 -8.18
C VAL A 43 3.20 13.70 -8.71
N ASN A 44 3.01 13.78 -10.02
CA ASN A 44 1.71 13.60 -10.64
C ASN A 44 1.30 12.13 -10.55
N ASN A 45 0.16 11.87 -9.93
CA ASN A 45 -0.49 10.56 -9.76
C ASN A 45 0.29 9.65 -8.77
N THR A 46 -0.36 9.10 -7.75
CA THR A 46 0.19 7.99 -6.93
C THR A 46 -0.97 7.12 -6.47
N CYS A 47 -1.10 5.90 -7.00
CA CYS A 47 -2.02 4.92 -6.43
C CYS A 47 -1.53 4.54 -5.02
N ARG A 48 -2.45 4.37 -4.08
CA ARG A 48 -2.16 3.74 -2.79
C ARG A 48 -2.18 2.22 -2.96
N LEU A 49 -1.07 1.58 -2.61
CA LEU A 49 -0.95 0.12 -2.67
C LEU A 49 -1.05 -0.47 -1.27
N SER A 50 -1.79 -1.56 -1.14
CA SER A 50 -1.73 -2.42 0.04
C SER A 50 -1.83 -3.88 -0.35
N VAL A 51 -1.29 -4.77 0.48
CA VAL A 51 -1.38 -6.22 0.27
C VAL A 51 -2.21 -6.77 1.42
N GLU A 52 -3.05 -7.75 1.12
CA GLU A 52 -3.84 -8.46 2.12
C GLU A 52 -2.95 -8.94 3.29
N ASN A 53 -3.49 -8.95 4.51
CA ASN A 53 -2.77 -9.32 5.73
C ASN A 53 -1.48 -8.52 5.99
N GLY A 54 -1.41 -7.28 5.49
CA GLY A 54 -0.22 -6.44 5.67
C GLY A 54 1.01 -6.93 4.88
N GLY A 55 0.80 -7.81 3.89
CA GLY A 55 1.88 -8.41 3.11
C GLY A 55 2.44 -9.70 3.68
N GLU A 56 1.89 -10.22 4.79
CA GLU A 56 2.29 -11.51 5.35
C GLU A 56 1.39 -12.64 4.82
N ILE A 57 1.96 -13.49 3.96
CA ILE A 57 1.24 -14.60 3.33
C ILE A 57 1.76 -15.91 3.92
N THR A 58 0.93 -16.58 4.70
CA THR A 58 1.31 -17.87 5.34
C THR A 58 0.93 -19.04 4.44
N LEU A 59 1.92 -19.79 3.96
CA LEU A 59 1.70 -21.05 3.25
C LEU A 59 1.45 -22.21 4.23
N PRO A 60 0.66 -23.22 3.85
CA PRO A 60 0.44 -24.40 4.69
C PRO A 60 1.73 -25.22 4.83
N THR A 61 1.92 -25.86 5.98
CA THR A 61 3.03 -26.80 6.17
C THR A 61 2.83 -28.04 5.29
N VAL A 62 3.86 -28.39 4.52
CA VAL A 62 3.87 -29.59 3.66
C VAL A 62 4.96 -30.56 4.11
N THR A 63 4.77 -31.85 3.81
CA THR A 63 5.81 -32.87 4.01
C THR A 63 6.82 -32.84 2.87
N ARG A 64 8.01 -33.40 3.08
CA ARG A 64 9.05 -33.48 2.04
C ARG A 64 8.59 -34.25 0.79
N ASP A 65 7.73 -35.25 0.95
CA ASP A 65 7.22 -36.03 -0.18
C ASP A 65 6.29 -35.22 -1.09
N TRP A 66 5.75 -34.07 -0.64
CA TRP A 66 4.92 -33.20 -1.49
C TRP A 66 5.66 -32.65 -2.71
N PHE A 67 6.99 -32.49 -2.61
CA PHE A 67 7.85 -31.93 -3.67
C PHE A 67 8.20 -32.93 -4.77
N TYR A 68 7.93 -34.22 -4.56
CA TYR A 68 8.40 -35.27 -5.45
C TYR A 68 7.27 -36.19 -5.89
N ASN A 69 7.39 -36.70 -7.11
CA ASN A 69 6.57 -37.82 -7.57
C ASN A 69 7.01 -39.13 -6.89
N SER A 70 6.21 -40.18 -7.07
CA SER A 70 6.51 -41.51 -6.51
C SER A 70 7.86 -42.09 -6.96
N ASP A 71 8.33 -41.71 -8.15
CA ASP A 71 9.61 -42.10 -8.74
C ASP A 71 10.80 -41.21 -8.31
N LYS A 72 10.57 -40.27 -7.39
CA LYS A 72 11.54 -39.28 -6.89
C LYS A 72 11.94 -38.19 -7.88
N SER A 73 11.27 -38.06 -9.03
CA SER A 73 11.36 -36.86 -9.87
C SER A 73 10.67 -35.66 -9.21
N ASP A 74 11.06 -34.45 -9.61
CA ASP A 74 10.41 -33.22 -9.17
C ASP A 74 8.94 -33.23 -9.60
N ARG A 75 8.05 -32.89 -8.67
CA ARG A 75 6.61 -32.91 -8.93
C ARG A 75 6.17 -31.79 -9.87
N LEU A 76 6.71 -30.59 -9.67
CA LEU A 76 6.31 -29.37 -10.37
C LEU A 76 7.53 -28.57 -10.83
N SER A 77 7.41 -27.96 -12.00
CA SER A 77 8.30 -26.93 -12.50
C SER A 77 7.86 -25.53 -12.02
N PRO A 78 8.76 -24.51 -12.06
CA PRO A 78 8.41 -23.14 -11.72
C PRO A 78 7.34 -22.49 -12.63
N THR A 79 7.02 -23.11 -13.77
CA THR A 79 6.04 -22.61 -14.74
C THR A 79 4.73 -23.39 -14.75
N ASP A 80 4.63 -24.49 -13.99
CA ASP A 80 3.42 -25.29 -13.94
C ASP A 80 2.36 -24.55 -13.11
N ASP A 81 1.25 -24.19 -13.76
CA ASP A 81 0.08 -23.59 -13.12
C ASP A 81 -0.64 -24.64 -12.27
N GLU A 82 -0.42 -24.58 -10.96
CA GLU A 82 -1.05 -25.43 -9.96
C GLU A 82 -1.49 -24.58 -8.78
N ALA A 83 -2.58 -25.00 -8.13
CA ALA A 83 -3.16 -24.26 -7.02
C ALA A 83 -2.14 -23.98 -5.90
N GLY A 84 -2.16 -22.74 -5.40
CA GLY A 84 -1.34 -22.28 -4.28
C GLY A 84 -2.17 -21.57 -3.22
N THR A 85 -1.50 -20.96 -2.25
CA THR A 85 -2.14 -20.07 -1.27
C THR A 85 -2.48 -18.75 -1.95
N PRO A 86 -3.77 -18.36 -2.06
CA PRO A 86 -4.16 -17.12 -2.69
C PRO A 86 -3.83 -15.91 -1.79
N PHE A 87 -3.60 -14.76 -2.42
CA PHE A 87 -3.52 -13.46 -1.77
C PHE A 87 -3.91 -12.35 -2.76
N THR A 88 -4.30 -11.20 -2.21
CA THR A 88 -4.76 -10.06 -3.01
C THR A 88 -3.84 -8.86 -2.84
N ILE A 89 -3.55 -8.17 -3.93
CA ILE A 89 -2.93 -6.84 -3.91
C ILE A 89 -4.01 -5.81 -4.22
N HIS A 90 -4.22 -4.90 -3.28
CA HIS A 90 -5.16 -3.81 -3.38
C HIS A 90 -4.50 -2.57 -3.98
N VAL A 91 -5.11 -2.01 -5.02
CA VAL A 91 -4.71 -0.76 -5.67
C VAL A 91 -5.85 0.24 -5.55
N ASP A 92 -5.67 1.20 -4.66
CA ASP A 92 -6.64 2.25 -4.33
C ASP A 92 -6.16 3.63 -4.76
N ASP A 93 -7.07 4.61 -4.74
CA ASP A 93 -6.77 6.03 -4.84
C ASP A 93 -5.82 6.39 -5.99
N CYS A 94 -5.97 5.72 -7.14
CA CYS A 94 -5.26 6.04 -8.37
C CYS A 94 -5.76 7.37 -8.94
N TYR A 95 -5.16 8.47 -8.49
CA TYR A 95 -5.42 9.79 -9.07
C TYR A 95 -4.82 9.84 -10.46
N ALA A 96 -5.66 9.92 -11.49
CA ALA A 96 -5.24 10.43 -12.78
C ALA A 96 -5.56 11.93 -12.81
N SER A 97 -4.55 12.77 -13.03
CA SER A 97 -4.64 14.23 -13.17
C SER A 97 -6.03 14.72 -13.60
N SER A 98 -6.68 15.51 -12.75
CA SER A 98 -8.00 16.11 -12.96
C SER A 98 -8.05 17.17 -14.08
N THR A 99 -6.93 17.43 -14.75
CA THR A 99 -6.85 18.19 -15.99
C THR A 99 -7.02 17.24 -17.18
N GLU A 100 -8.24 17.24 -17.74
CA GLU A 100 -8.66 16.70 -19.04
C GLU A 100 -7.95 15.42 -19.55
N GLY A 101 -8.60 14.27 -19.37
CA GLY A 101 -8.45 13.11 -20.27
C GLY A 101 -7.29 12.16 -20.00
N ALA A 102 -6.55 12.30 -18.89
CA ALA A 102 -5.60 11.26 -18.48
C ALA A 102 -6.36 10.05 -17.94
N THR A 103 -6.59 9.03 -18.78
CA THR A 103 -7.11 7.73 -18.34
C THR A 103 -5.95 6.76 -18.15
N ILE A 104 -5.87 6.11 -16.99
CA ILE A 104 -4.95 4.97 -16.83
C ILE A 104 -5.50 3.83 -17.67
N ASN A 105 -4.68 3.33 -18.59
CA ASN A 105 -5.04 2.23 -19.49
C ASN A 105 -4.35 0.94 -19.09
N LYS A 106 -3.20 1.02 -18.41
CA LYS A 106 -2.46 -0.18 -18.00
C LYS A 106 -1.96 -0.03 -16.57
N LEU A 107 -2.05 -1.12 -15.81
CA LEU A 107 -1.35 -1.30 -14.54
C LEU A 107 -0.28 -2.39 -14.72
N LYS A 108 0.93 -2.11 -14.27
CA LYS A 108 2.09 -2.98 -14.39
C LYS A 108 2.58 -3.35 -13.02
N PHE A 109 2.45 -4.62 -12.65
CA PHE A 109 3.01 -5.17 -11.43
C PHE A 109 4.40 -5.73 -11.69
N SER A 110 5.33 -5.38 -10.83
CA SER A 110 6.70 -5.90 -10.86
C SER A 110 7.06 -6.47 -9.51
N PHE A 111 7.49 -7.73 -9.50
CA PHE A 111 7.93 -8.48 -8.34
C PHE A 111 9.44 -8.67 -8.41
N ALA A 112 10.14 -8.37 -7.31
CA ALA A 112 11.59 -8.53 -7.22
C ALA A 112 11.99 -9.17 -5.88
N PRO A 113 12.94 -10.12 -5.86
CA PRO A 113 13.48 -10.63 -4.62
C PRO A 113 14.32 -9.56 -3.92
N GLN A 114 14.21 -9.46 -2.59
CA GLN A 114 15.09 -8.55 -1.83
C GLN A 114 16.53 -9.06 -1.74
N ASN A 115 16.74 -10.38 -1.74
CA ASN A 115 18.07 -10.99 -1.60
C ASN A 115 18.57 -11.69 -2.88
N GLY A 116 18.02 -11.29 -4.04
CA GLY A 116 18.40 -11.84 -5.35
C GLY A 116 17.91 -13.26 -5.61
N PHE A 117 18.41 -13.86 -6.69
CA PHE A 117 18.04 -15.20 -7.14
C PHE A 117 19.15 -16.22 -6.87
N TRP A 118 18.79 -17.51 -6.90
CA TRP A 118 19.80 -18.56 -7.09
C TRP A 118 20.29 -18.58 -8.54
N SER A 119 21.53 -19.01 -8.75
CA SER A 119 22.08 -19.18 -10.10
C SER A 119 21.19 -20.11 -10.92
N ASN A 120 20.76 -19.66 -12.10
CA ASN A 120 19.89 -20.38 -13.04
C ASN A 120 18.46 -20.68 -12.55
N HIS A 121 18.02 -20.13 -11.42
CA HIS A 121 16.64 -20.27 -10.93
C HIS A 121 15.99 -18.91 -10.72
N ASN A 122 15.98 -18.10 -11.77
CA ASN A 122 15.48 -16.72 -11.73
C ASN A 122 13.96 -16.61 -11.61
N GLN A 123 13.24 -17.73 -11.72
CA GLN A 123 11.78 -17.78 -11.59
C GLN A 123 11.30 -18.22 -10.21
N VAL A 124 12.23 -18.40 -9.27
CA VAL A 124 11.91 -18.84 -7.90
C VAL A 124 12.47 -17.81 -6.92
N PHE A 125 11.59 -17.25 -6.09
CA PHE A 125 12.00 -16.39 -5.00
C PHE A 125 12.71 -17.23 -3.93
N LYS A 126 13.90 -16.77 -3.55
CA LYS A 126 14.80 -17.49 -2.66
C LYS A 126 14.24 -17.58 -1.24
N ASN A 127 14.59 -18.65 -0.54
CA ASN A 127 14.41 -18.75 0.90
C ASN A 127 15.44 -17.88 1.62
N ASP A 128 14.92 -16.88 2.33
CA ASP A 128 15.61 -15.88 3.14
C ASP A 128 15.57 -16.20 4.64
N ALA A 129 14.96 -17.32 5.04
CA ALA A 129 15.01 -17.76 6.43
C ALA A 129 16.47 -17.92 6.88
N THR A 130 16.79 -17.39 8.06
CA THR A 130 18.14 -17.44 8.63
C THR A 130 18.29 -18.58 9.64
N ALA A 131 17.26 -18.84 10.45
CA ALA A 131 17.25 -19.89 11.46
C ALA A 131 16.49 -21.12 10.96
N GLY A 132 17.15 -22.28 10.99
CA GLY A 132 16.53 -23.56 10.65
C GLY A 132 16.00 -23.63 9.21
N ALA A 133 16.62 -22.92 8.28
CA ALA A 133 16.14 -22.78 6.91
C ALA A 133 16.17 -24.10 6.13
N ALA A 134 15.12 -24.35 5.36
CA ALA A 134 15.11 -25.43 4.38
C ALA A 134 16.06 -25.08 3.22
N GLU A 135 16.85 -26.06 2.79
CA GLU A 135 17.72 -25.94 1.63
C GLU A 135 16.96 -26.28 0.35
N ASN A 136 17.30 -25.57 -0.74
CA ASN A 136 16.78 -25.79 -2.09
C ASN A 136 15.25 -25.71 -2.22
N VAL A 137 14.57 -25.04 -1.29
CA VAL A 137 13.14 -24.72 -1.35
C VAL A 137 13.00 -23.21 -1.44
N GLY A 138 12.18 -22.73 -2.37
CA GLY A 138 11.79 -21.34 -2.49
C GLY A 138 10.30 -21.21 -2.77
N ILE A 139 9.89 -20.03 -3.23
CA ILE A 139 8.51 -19.68 -3.50
C ILE A 139 8.38 -19.25 -4.95
N VAL A 140 7.30 -19.69 -5.60
CA VAL A 140 6.84 -19.15 -6.88
C VAL A 140 5.52 -18.43 -6.66
N ILE A 141 5.33 -17.33 -7.39
CA ILE A 141 4.11 -16.53 -7.35
C ILE A 141 3.54 -16.49 -8.77
N PHE A 142 2.23 -16.68 -8.87
CA PHE A 142 1.50 -16.66 -10.13
C PHE A 142 0.42 -15.58 -10.09
N SER A 143 0.16 -14.99 -11.25
CA SER A 143 -1.03 -14.16 -11.46
C SER A 143 -2.27 -15.06 -11.53
N ASP A 144 -3.31 -14.73 -10.76
CA ASP A 144 -4.58 -15.46 -10.82
C ASP A 144 -5.29 -15.30 -12.18
N ALA A 145 -5.20 -14.11 -12.78
CA ALA A 145 -5.84 -13.81 -14.05
C ALA A 145 -5.15 -14.48 -15.23
N PHE A 146 -3.82 -14.51 -15.23
CA PHE A 146 -3.03 -14.99 -16.38
C PHE A 146 -2.53 -16.41 -16.22
N LYS A 147 -2.57 -16.97 -15.00
CA LYS A 147 -2.08 -18.33 -14.71
C LYS A 147 -0.60 -18.54 -15.09
N THR A 148 0.19 -17.48 -14.99
CA THR A 148 1.62 -17.48 -15.31
C THR A 148 2.44 -17.02 -14.12
N ASN A 149 3.66 -17.54 -14.01
CA ASN A 149 4.64 -17.08 -13.04
C ASN A 149 4.87 -15.57 -13.24
N VAL A 150 4.91 -14.80 -12.15
CA VAL A 150 5.14 -13.35 -12.19
C VAL A 150 6.57 -12.98 -12.59
N LEU A 151 7.48 -13.95 -12.57
CA LEU A 151 8.87 -13.85 -13.03
C LEU A 151 9.04 -14.49 -14.41
N ASN A 152 9.64 -13.76 -15.33
CA ASN A 152 10.16 -14.27 -16.59
C ASN A 152 11.40 -15.15 -16.34
N SER A 153 11.80 -15.93 -17.34
CA SER A 153 12.98 -16.82 -17.26
C SER A 153 14.30 -16.09 -16.95
N ASP A 154 14.39 -14.80 -17.25
CA ASP A 154 15.54 -13.94 -16.95
C ASP A 154 15.46 -13.28 -15.55
N GLY A 155 14.38 -13.49 -14.80
CA GLY A 155 14.15 -12.90 -13.48
C GLY A 155 13.51 -11.51 -13.49
N THR A 156 13.20 -10.97 -14.67
CA THR A 156 12.41 -9.74 -14.78
C THR A 156 10.94 -10.01 -14.48
N SER A 157 10.20 -8.98 -14.09
CA SER A 157 8.78 -9.08 -13.76
C SER A 157 8.02 -7.90 -14.32
N ASN A 158 6.96 -8.19 -15.07
CA ASN A 158 6.10 -7.18 -15.67
C ASN A 158 4.72 -7.78 -16.01
N VAL A 159 3.88 -7.95 -14.99
CA VAL A 159 2.50 -8.43 -15.14
C VAL A 159 1.61 -7.25 -15.48
N ILE A 160 1.02 -7.25 -16.67
CA ILE A 160 0.27 -6.11 -17.21
C ILE A 160 -1.23 -6.40 -17.20
N TYR A 161 -1.98 -5.55 -16.52
CA TYR A 161 -3.45 -5.53 -16.57
C TYR A 161 -3.91 -4.37 -17.43
N ASP A 162 -4.75 -4.66 -18.43
CA ASP A 162 -5.46 -3.64 -19.20
C ASP A 162 -6.67 -3.17 -18.39
N VAL A 163 -6.70 -1.87 -18.09
CA VAL A 163 -7.77 -1.20 -17.35
C VAL A 163 -8.43 -0.10 -18.17
N SER A 164 -8.16 -0.05 -19.48
CA SER A 164 -8.76 0.92 -20.39
C SER A 164 -10.29 0.81 -20.41
N GLY A 165 -10.97 1.96 -20.48
CA GLY A 165 -12.44 2.01 -20.50
C GLY A 165 -13.14 1.64 -19.19
N SER A 166 -12.40 1.39 -18.10
CA SER A 166 -12.98 1.09 -16.79
C SER A 166 -13.40 2.38 -16.09
N SER A 167 -14.61 2.86 -16.37
CA SER A 167 -15.11 4.15 -15.88
C SER A 167 -15.48 4.17 -14.39
N GLU A 168 -15.56 3.02 -13.72
CA GLU A 168 -15.99 2.96 -12.31
C GLU A 168 -15.02 2.26 -11.36
N ASN A 169 -14.07 1.46 -11.82
CA ASN A 169 -13.12 0.81 -10.94
C ASN A 169 -11.86 0.47 -11.73
N TYR A 170 -10.74 1.16 -11.48
CA TYR A 170 -9.47 0.44 -11.49
C TYR A 170 -9.73 -0.77 -10.62
N ILE A 171 -9.72 -1.98 -11.20
CA ILE A 171 -9.94 -3.22 -10.46
C ILE A 171 -9.08 -3.10 -9.21
N LYS A 172 -9.70 -3.01 -8.03
CA LYS A 172 -8.96 -2.69 -6.81
C LYS A 172 -8.17 -3.89 -6.36
N ASP A 173 -8.66 -5.08 -6.70
CA ASP A 173 -8.18 -6.34 -6.14
C ASP A 173 -7.55 -7.17 -7.25
N TYR A 174 -6.24 -7.34 -7.19
CA TYR A 174 -5.48 -8.19 -8.10
C TYR A 174 -5.11 -9.48 -7.39
N GLY A 175 -5.67 -10.59 -7.86
CA GLY A 175 -5.43 -11.91 -7.31
C GLY A 175 -4.10 -12.51 -7.76
N PHE A 176 -3.40 -13.11 -6.81
CA PHE A 176 -2.19 -13.89 -7.00
C PHE A 176 -2.25 -15.13 -6.12
N TYR A 177 -1.39 -16.11 -6.39
CA TYR A 177 -1.21 -17.25 -5.49
C TYR A 177 0.26 -17.66 -5.43
N ALA A 178 0.67 -18.11 -4.25
CA ALA A 178 2.03 -18.55 -3.97
C ALA A 178 2.07 -20.04 -3.62
N ARG A 179 3.11 -20.73 -4.06
CA ARG A 179 3.38 -22.13 -3.65
C ARG A 179 4.87 -22.37 -3.51
N TYR A 180 5.21 -23.42 -2.77
CA TYR A 180 6.60 -23.87 -2.70
C TYR A 180 7.09 -24.38 -4.05
N GLN A 181 8.39 -24.23 -4.27
CA GLN A 181 9.10 -24.77 -5.42
C GLN A 181 10.48 -25.24 -4.99
N ASN A 182 10.83 -26.48 -5.29
CA ASN A 182 12.20 -26.94 -5.11
C ASN A 182 13.06 -26.57 -6.33
N VAL A 183 14.33 -26.30 -6.06
CA VAL A 183 15.37 -26.02 -7.07
C VAL A 183 16.47 -27.08 -7.06
N GLY A 184 16.28 -28.14 -6.26
CA GLY A 184 17.21 -29.24 -6.07
C GLY A 184 16.73 -30.18 -4.96
N THR A 185 17.66 -30.96 -4.39
CA THR A 185 17.38 -31.86 -3.27
C THR A 185 17.06 -31.07 -2.00
N ILE A 186 15.87 -31.26 -1.42
CA ILE A 186 15.42 -30.43 -0.30
C ILE A 186 15.77 -30.99 1.07
N THR A 187 15.91 -30.10 2.06
CA THR A 187 15.93 -30.44 3.49
C THR A 187 14.67 -29.91 4.18
N SER A 188 14.35 -30.43 5.36
CA SER A 188 13.28 -29.88 6.20
C SER A 188 13.75 -28.59 6.87
N GLY A 189 12.89 -27.58 6.94
CA GLY A 189 13.19 -26.35 7.63
C GLY A 189 12.18 -25.24 7.35
N ALA A 190 12.47 -24.05 7.87
CA ALA A 190 11.71 -22.84 7.64
C ALA A 190 11.90 -22.35 6.20
N VAL A 191 10.83 -21.83 5.61
CA VAL A 191 10.84 -21.13 4.33
C VAL A 191 10.21 -19.77 4.52
N MET A 192 10.98 -18.72 4.26
CA MET A 192 10.51 -17.33 4.29
C MET A 192 11.10 -16.63 3.07
N SER A 193 10.31 -15.82 2.36
CA SER A 193 10.81 -15.10 1.19
C SER A 193 10.35 -13.65 1.25
N ASN A 194 11.27 -12.72 1.01
CA ASN A 194 10.96 -11.29 1.01
C ASN A 194 10.89 -10.78 -0.43
N VAL A 195 9.70 -10.39 -0.85
CA VAL A 195 9.42 -9.95 -2.22
C VAL A 195 8.98 -8.49 -2.20
N LEU A 196 9.66 -7.66 -2.97
CA LEU A 196 9.25 -6.29 -3.23
C LEU A 196 8.25 -6.29 -4.39
N VAL A 197 7.09 -5.67 -4.17
CA VAL A 197 6.09 -5.47 -5.23
C VAL A 197 5.98 -3.99 -5.53
N ASN A 198 6.12 -3.64 -6.81
CA ASN A 198 5.91 -2.30 -7.32
C ASN A 198 4.76 -2.30 -8.34
N VAL A 199 3.96 -1.23 -8.35
CA VAL A 199 2.93 -1.01 -9.35
C VAL A 199 3.18 0.31 -10.03
N SER A 200 3.26 0.29 -11.36
CA SER A 200 3.28 1.50 -12.20
C SER A 200 2.08 1.50 -13.15
N TYR A 201 1.73 2.68 -13.67
CA TYR A 201 0.61 2.84 -14.58
C TYR A 201 0.99 3.68 -15.80
N GLU A 202 0.30 3.40 -16.90
CA GLU A 202 0.40 4.11 -18.19
C GLU A 202 -0.99 4.51 -18.71
#